data_AF-A0A3S5CBD7-F1
#
_entry.id   AF-A0A3S5CBD7-F1
#
_cell.length_a   1.000
_cell.length_b   1.000
_cell.length_c   1.000
_cell.angle_alpha   90.00
_cell.angle_beta   90.00
_cell.angle_gamma   90.00
#
_symmetry.space_group_name_H-M   'P 1'
#
loop_
_entity.id
_entity.type
_entity.pdbx_description
1 polymer ?
#
loop_
_entity_poly.entity_id
_entity_poly.type
_entity_poly.pdbx_seq_one_letter_code
_entity_poly.pdbx_strand_id
1 'polypeptide(L)'
;MFRLTYFFFLLFLLYPAFSLKKPVILIPGLGGSQSYKVLDKDHNATRIWIDPLSLLFYQKFTSSFRLTYNYSTKRTTDLSSNNFFPGWGEIWSISHIGGVFGFPIKYFNTLASELLKDPFYIDNFTIRGAPYDFRKSPCKHTFTFFIEAIYINYLIYL
;
A
#
# COMPACT_ATOMS: atom_id res chain seq x y z
N MET A 1 -45.01 24.64 -27.57
CA MET A 1 -43.61 24.25 -27.85
C MET A 1 -42.57 24.74 -26.83
N PHE A 2 -42.85 25.78 -26.02
CA PHE A 2 -41.88 26.37 -25.07
C PHE A 2 -41.68 25.65 -23.72
N ARG A 3 -42.53 24.68 -23.37
CA ARG A 3 -42.50 23.99 -22.06
C ARG A 3 -41.43 22.91 -21.94
N LEU A 4 -41.03 22.30 -23.06
CA LEU A 4 -40.07 21.19 -23.07
C LEU A 4 -38.62 21.70 -22.95
N THR A 5 -38.32 22.87 -23.52
CA THR A 5 -36.98 23.47 -23.53
C THR A 5 -36.52 23.87 -22.13
N TYR A 6 -37.41 24.42 -21.30
CA TYR A 6 -37.10 24.75 -19.90
C TYR A 6 -36.90 23.51 -19.04
N PHE A 7 -37.59 22.41 -19.34
CA PHE A 7 -37.42 21.15 -18.61
C PHE A 7 -36.02 20.58 -18.82
N PHE A 8 -35.52 20.55 -20.06
CA PHE A 8 -34.15 20.10 -20.34
C PHE A 8 -33.09 21.07 -19.80
N PHE A 9 -33.35 22.39 -19.81
CA PHE A 9 -32.44 23.38 -19.24
C PHE A 9 -32.36 23.28 -17.70
N LEU A 10 -33.49 23.04 -17.02
CA LEU A 10 -33.53 22.73 -15.59
C LEU A 10 -32.84 21.40 -15.27
N LEU A 11 -33.02 20.38 -16.12
CA LEU A 11 -32.33 19.09 -15.97
C LEU A 11 -30.81 19.24 -16.12
N PHE A 12 -30.35 20.14 -16.99
CA PHE A 12 -28.94 20.44 -17.20
C PHE A 12 -28.34 21.27 -16.06
N LEU A 13 -29.10 22.21 -15.48
CA LEU A 13 -28.70 22.96 -14.27
C LEU A 13 -28.72 22.10 -12.99
N LEU A 14 -29.58 21.08 -12.95
CA LEU A 14 -29.64 20.07 -11.89
C LEU A 14 -28.67 18.91 -12.10
N TYR A 15 -28.02 18.83 -13.27
CA TYR A 15 -26.95 17.86 -13.48
C TYR A 15 -25.80 18.31 -12.59
N PRO A 16 -25.50 17.60 -11.48
CA PRO A 16 -24.32 17.96 -10.71
C PRO A 16 -23.17 17.91 -11.71
N ALA A 17 -22.33 18.95 -11.72
CA ALA A 17 -21.02 18.83 -12.35
C ALA A 17 -20.41 17.56 -11.79
N PHE A 18 -20.39 16.49 -12.59
CA PHE A 18 -20.03 15.16 -12.11
C PHE A 18 -18.55 15.26 -11.78
N SER A 19 -18.24 15.58 -10.52
CA SER A 19 -16.88 15.64 -10.04
C SER A 19 -16.37 14.22 -10.14
N LEU A 20 -15.61 13.94 -11.20
CA LEU A 20 -15.07 12.63 -11.49
C LEU A 20 -14.14 12.26 -10.33
N LYS A 21 -14.66 11.50 -9.37
CA LYS A 21 -13.89 11.00 -8.25
C LYS A 21 -12.80 10.09 -8.82
N LYS A 22 -11.59 10.24 -8.29
CA LYS A 22 -10.42 9.51 -8.77
C LYS A 22 -10.07 8.39 -7.80
N PRO A 23 -9.67 7.21 -8.29
CA PRO A 23 -9.14 6.17 -7.42
C PRO A 23 -7.88 6.67 -6.70
N VAL A 24 -7.61 6.09 -5.53
CA VAL A 24 -6.53 6.48 -4.63
C VAL A 24 -5.58 5.30 -4.46
N ILE A 25 -4.28 5.57 -4.59
CA ILE A 25 -3.22 4.60 -4.25
C ILE A 25 -2.48 5.15 -3.04
N LEU A 26 -2.47 4.37 -1.96
CA LEU A 26 -1.82 4.67 -0.71
C LEU A 26 -0.40 4.11 -0.72
N ILE A 27 0.58 5.00 -0.82
CA ILE A 27 2.01 4.67 -0.76
C ILE A 27 2.52 5.02 0.66
N PRO A 28 2.98 4.04 1.45
CA PRO A 28 3.49 4.31 2.79
C PRO A 28 4.83 5.05 2.80
N GLY A 29 5.15 5.67 3.93
CA GLY A 29 6.48 6.20 4.19
C GLY A 29 7.45 5.09 4.67
N LEU A 30 8.63 5.52 5.13
CA LEU A 30 9.59 4.63 5.76
C LEU A 30 8.97 3.91 6.97
N GLY A 31 9.06 2.58 7.01
CA GLY A 31 8.48 1.78 8.09
C GLY A 31 6.96 1.63 8.05
N GLY A 32 6.28 2.20 7.05
CA GLY A 32 4.81 2.27 7.00
C GLY A 32 4.10 1.04 6.42
N SER A 33 4.82 -0.05 6.17
CA SER A 33 4.25 -1.32 5.68
C SER A 33 4.75 -2.50 6.49
N GLN A 34 3.90 -3.48 6.75
CA GLN A 34 4.31 -4.72 7.38
C GLN A 34 5.37 -5.46 6.54
N SER A 35 6.26 -6.19 7.20
CA SER A 35 7.17 -7.12 6.54
C SER A 35 7.23 -8.46 7.24
N TYR A 36 7.48 -9.49 6.44
CA TYR A 36 7.46 -10.88 6.86
C TYR A 36 8.73 -11.58 6.41
N LYS A 37 9.14 -12.61 7.16
CA LYS A 37 10.23 -13.51 6.81
C LYS A 37 9.71 -14.93 6.68
N VAL A 38 10.10 -15.62 5.61
CA VAL A 38 9.88 -17.08 5.48
C VAL A 38 10.91 -17.83 6.35
N LEU A 39 10.41 -18.63 7.29
CA LEU A 39 11.23 -19.30 8.30
C LEU A 39 11.87 -20.61 7.80
N ASP A 40 11.22 -21.41 6.93
CA ASP A 40 11.73 -22.73 6.49
C ASP A 40 11.01 -23.28 5.23
N LYS A 41 11.37 -24.52 4.83
CA LYS A 41 10.82 -25.29 3.68
C LYS A 41 9.29 -25.40 3.67
N ASP A 42 8.63 -25.26 4.81
CA ASP A 42 7.16 -25.31 4.93
C ASP A 42 6.47 -23.97 4.62
N HIS A 43 7.22 -22.96 4.16
CA HIS A 43 6.71 -21.66 3.71
C HIS A 43 5.98 -20.84 4.79
N ASN A 44 6.17 -21.19 6.07
CA ASN A 44 5.64 -20.41 7.18
C ASN A 44 6.31 -19.03 7.24
N ALA A 45 5.50 -17.99 7.13
CA ALA A 45 5.92 -16.60 7.17
C ALA A 45 5.60 -15.97 8.53
N THR A 46 6.60 -15.35 9.15
CA THR A 46 6.43 -14.64 10.43
C THR A 46 6.65 -13.15 10.22
N ARG A 47 5.79 -12.33 10.84
CA ARG A 47 5.94 -10.87 10.82
C ARG A 47 7.21 -10.48 11.57
N ILE A 48 8.05 -9.68 10.94
CA ILE A 48 9.28 -9.14 11.54
C ILE A 48 9.21 -7.62 11.72
N TRP A 49 8.27 -6.94 11.03
CA TRP A 49 8.06 -5.51 11.16
C TRP A 49 6.56 -5.14 11.08
N ILE A 50 6.00 -4.34 11.99
CA ILE A 50 6.50 -4.09 13.36
C ILE A 50 6.01 -5.23 14.26
N ASP A 51 6.95 -5.88 14.94
CA ASP A 51 6.67 -6.94 15.91
C ASP A 51 7.42 -6.66 17.22
N PRO A 52 6.73 -6.38 18.34
CA PRO A 52 7.37 -6.07 19.61
C PRO A 52 8.30 -7.18 20.11
N LEU A 53 7.95 -8.44 19.89
CA LEU A 53 8.77 -9.58 20.29
C LEU A 53 10.10 -9.60 19.52
N SER A 54 10.05 -9.35 18.21
CA SER A 54 11.24 -9.20 17.37
C SER A 54 12.12 -8.04 17.84
N LEU A 55 11.53 -6.93 18.29
CA LEU A 55 12.29 -5.80 18.83
C LEU A 55 12.96 -6.10 20.18
N LEU A 56 12.34 -6.92 21.04
CA LEU A 56 12.96 -7.42 22.28
C LEU A 56 14.18 -8.29 21.98
N PHE A 57 14.12 -9.12 20.94
CA PHE A 57 15.25 -9.95 20.48
C PHE A 57 16.08 -9.25 19.40
N TYR A 58 16.64 -8.09 19.75
CA TYR A 58 17.35 -7.19 18.82
C TYR A 58 18.39 -7.85 17.91
N GLN A 59 19.22 -8.77 18.43
CA GLN A 59 20.24 -9.47 17.63
C GLN A 59 19.61 -10.38 16.54
N LYS A 60 18.50 -11.06 16.87
CA LYS A 60 17.77 -11.91 15.92
C LYS A 60 17.04 -11.08 14.86
N PHE A 61 16.48 -9.94 15.27
CA PHE A 61 15.87 -8.99 14.35
C PHE A 61 16.90 -8.40 13.38
N THR A 62 18.00 -7.85 13.88
CA THR A 62 19.03 -7.22 13.03
C THR A 62 19.67 -8.21 12.07
N SER A 63 19.99 -9.42 12.50
CA SER A 63 20.51 -10.47 11.61
C SER A 63 19.53 -10.88 10.50
N SER A 64 18.23 -10.71 10.73
CA SER A 64 17.20 -11.05 9.74
C SER A 64 16.80 -9.87 8.85
N PHE A 65 16.79 -8.65 9.36
CA PHE A 65 16.23 -7.48 8.68
C PHE A 65 17.27 -6.56 8.03
N ARG A 66 18.54 -6.68 8.42
CA ARG A 66 19.64 -5.86 7.90
C ARG A 66 19.92 -6.17 6.42
N LEU A 67 20.24 -5.12 5.66
CA LEU A 67 20.78 -5.21 4.31
C LEU A 67 22.31 -5.18 4.33
N THR A 68 22.93 -5.91 3.40
CA THR A 68 24.36 -5.84 3.14
C THR A 68 24.60 -5.03 1.87
N TYR A 69 25.49 -4.04 1.93
CA TYR A 69 25.84 -3.21 0.77
C TYR A 69 27.09 -3.72 0.07
N ASN A 70 27.00 -3.93 -1.24
CA ASN A 70 28.14 -4.28 -2.08
C ASN A 70 28.68 -3.01 -2.77
N TYR A 71 29.89 -2.60 -2.40
CA TYR A 71 30.52 -1.38 -2.91
C TYR A 71 30.85 -1.43 -4.41
N SER A 72 31.11 -2.61 -4.96
CA SER A 72 31.47 -2.82 -6.37
C SER A 72 30.23 -2.75 -7.27
N THR A 73 29.14 -3.41 -6.88
CA THR A 73 27.90 -3.44 -7.68
C THR A 73 26.95 -2.29 -7.36
N LYS A 74 27.21 -1.54 -6.28
CA LYS A 74 26.34 -0.48 -5.74
C LYS A 74 24.93 -1.00 -5.40
N ARG A 75 24.81 -2.28 -5.05
CA ARG A 75 23.53 -2.93 -4.72
C ARG A 75 23.50 -3.36 -3.27
N THR A 76 22.29 -3.33 -2.70
CA THR A 76 21.98 -3.93 -1.40
C THR A 76 21.36 -5.30 -1.58
N THR A 77 21.81 -6.29 -0.82
CA THR A 77 21.18 -7.62 -0.75
C THR A 77 20.69 -7.87 0.67
N ASP A 78 19.61 -8.64 0.78
CA ASP A 78 19.19 -9.15 2.08
C ASP A 78 20.25 -10.08 2.65
N LEU A 79 20.51 -10.00 3.97
CA LEU A 79 21.41 -10.95 4.63
C LEU A 79 20.77 -12.36 4.70
N SER A 80 19.44 -12.40 4.85
CA SER A 80 18.62 -13.59 4.66
C SER A 80 17.58 -13.33 3.58
N SER A 81 17.60 -14.09 2.49
CA SER A 81 16.84 -13.87 1.23
C SER A 81 15.31 -14.01 1.32
N ASN A 82 14.73 -14.01 2.51
CA ASN A 82 13.37 -14.48 2.74
C ASN A 82 12.41 -13.39 3.23
N ASN A 83 12.83 -12.12 3.18
CA ASN A 83 11.99 -11.00 3.61
C ASN A 83 11.12 -10.52 2.46
N PHE A 84 9.83 -10.32 2.71
CA PHE A 84 8.88 -9.79 1.74
C PHE A 84 7.89 -8.81 2.39
N PHE A 85 7.27 -7.99 1.54
CA PHE A 85 6.37 -6.89 1.92
C PHE A 85 5.02 -7.15 1.25
N PRO A 86 4.08 -7.80 1.95
CA PRO A 86 2.83 -8.26 1.36
C PRO A 86 1.78 -7.15 1.23
N GLY A 87 0.66 -7.48 0.57
CA GLY A 87 -0.52 -6.63 0.48
C GLY A 87 -0.49 -5.63 -0.67
N TRP A 88 0.21 -5.94 -1.77
CA TRP A 88 0.12 -5.11 -2.98
C TRP A 88 -1.31 -5.12 -3.53
N GLY A 89 -1.90 -3.94 -3.73
CA GLY A 89 -3.30 -3.76 -4.14
C GLY A 89 -4.27 -3.64 -2.97
N GLU A 90 -3.96 -4.22 -1.81
CA GLU A 90 -4.79 -4.22 -0.62
C GLU A 90 -4.27 -3.21 0.42
N ILE A 91 -5.12 -2.76 1.35
CA ILE A 91 -4.71 -1.76 2.34
C ILE A 91 -4.30 -2.35 3.70
N TRP A 92 -4.53 -3.64 3.97
CA TRP A 92 -4.36 -4.20 5.33
C TRP A 92 -2.93 -4.09 5.86
N SER A 93 -1.92 -4.29 4.99
CA SER A 93 -0.51 -4.31 5.38
C SER A 93 0.06 -2.91 5.70
N ILE A 94 -0.66 -1.86 5.31
CA ILE A 94 -0.30 -0.46 5.54
C ILE A 94 -1.31 0.27 6.45
N SER A 95 -2.52 -0.28 6.62
CA SER A 95 -3.54 0.28 7.51
C SER A 95 -3.18 0.08 8.97
N HIS A 96 -2.71 -1.12 9.30
CA HIS A 96 -2.17 -1.46 10.60
C HIS A 96 -0.76 -2.00 10.39
N ILE A 97 0.25 -1.41 11.03
CA ILE A 97 1.66 -1.78 10.78
C ILE A 97 2.17 -2.83 11.78
N GLY A 98 1.38 -3.16 12.79
CA GLY A 98 1.70 -4.14 13.82
C GLY A 98 0.65 -4.17 14.91
N GLY A 99 0.98 -4.78 16.04
CA GLY A 99 0.16 -4.73 17.24
C GLY A 99 1.00 -4.95 18.50
N VAL A 100 0.55 -4.37 19.61
CA VAL A 100 1.18 -4.53 20.93
C VAL A 100 0.11 -4.99 21.92
N PHE A 101 0.34 -6.11 22.60
CA PHE A 101 -0.62 -6.67 23.57
C PHE A 101 -2.06 -6.80 23.03
N GLY A 102 -2.22 -7.15 21.75
CA GLY A 102 -3.52 -7.27 21.09
C GLY A 102 -4.09 -5.96 20.53
N PHE A 103 -3.47 -4.81 20.79
CA PHE A 103 -3.89 -3.52 20.24
C PHE A 103 -3.20 -3.25 18.89
N PRO A 104 -3.95 -2.99 17.81
CA PRO A 104 -3.36 -2.74 16.50
C PRO A 104 -2.74 -1.33 16.44
N ILE A 105 -1.55 -1.23 15.87
CA ILE A 105 -0.89 0.06 15.60
C ILE A 105 -1.45 0.60 14.29
N LYS A 106 -2.35 1.58 14.38
CA LYS A 106 -2.97 2.24 13.22
C LYS A 106 -1.95 3.15 12.53
N TYR A 107 -1.86 3.03 11.21
CA TYR A 107 -1.11 3.94 10.35
C TYR A 107 -2.06 4.57 9.33
N PHE A 108 -2.38 3.90 8.21
CA PHE A 108 -3.39 4.40 7.27
C PHE A 108 -4.83 4.11 7.65
N ASN A 109 -5.09 3.32 8.71
CA ASN A 109 -6.45 2.90 9.04
C ASN A 109 -7.43 4.07 9.13
N THR A 110 -7.09 5.15 9.84
CA THR A 110 -7.96 6.32 9.97
C THR A 110 -8.27 6.96 8.62
N LEU A 111 -7.25 7.19 7.77
CA LEU A 111 -7.45 7.77 6.44
C LEU A 111 -8.32 6.87 5.56
N ALA A 112 -8.02 5.58 5.49
CA ALA A 112 -8.77 4.64 4.69
C ALA A 112 -10.23 4.53 5.17
N SER A 113 -10.46 4.48 6.48
CA SER A 113 -11.81 4.45 7.05
C SER A 113 -12.62 5.71 6.74
N GLU A 114 -12.00 6.88 6.66
CA GLU A 114 -12.69 8.11 6.23
C GLU A 114 -13.05 8.06 4.74
N LEU A 115 -12.15 7.58 3.88
CA LEU A 115 -12.44 7.44 2.44
C LEU A 115 -13.57 6.43 2.19
N LEU A 116 -13.55 5.28 2.87
CA LEU A 116 -14.55 4.22 2.73
C LEU A 116 -15.98 4.63 3.16
N LYS A 117 -16.17 5.80 3.78
CA LYS A 117 -17.51 6.34 4.06
C LYS A 117 -18.25 6.77 2.79
N ASP A 118 -17.52 7.06 1.72
CA ASP A 118 -18.07 7.41 0.42
C ASP A 118 -18.19 6.14 -0.46
N PRO A 119 -19.37 5.84 -1.03
CA PRO A 119 -19.62 4.60 -1.77
C PRO A 119 -18.77 4.47 -3.05
N PHE A 120 -18.16 5.55 -3.54
CA PHE A 120 -17.20 5.47 -4.64
C PHE A 120 -15.92 4.74 -4.23
N TYR A 121 -15.51 4.87 -2.97
CA TYR A 121 -14.26 4.30 -2.48
C TYR A 121 -14.48 2.89 -1.92
N ILE A 122 -13.93 1.91 -2.62
CA ILE A 122 -14.07 0.48 -2.37
C ILE A 122 -12.66 -0.09 -2.20
N ASP A 123 -12.42 -0.77 -1.07
CA ASP A 123 -11.16 -1.43 -0.78
C ASP A 123 -10.79 -2.46 -1.86
N ASN A 124 -9.50 -2.57 -2.16
CA ASN A 124 -8.93 -3.39 -3.23
C ASN A 124 -9.47 -3.09 -4.65
N PHE A 125 -10.19 -1.97 -4.81
CA PHE A 125 -10.68 -1.51 -6.10
C PHE A 125 -10.27 -0.04 -6.30
N THR A 126 -11.10 0.91 -5.89
CA THR A 126 -10.84 2.35 -6.05
C THR A 126 -9.97 2.93 -4.94
N ILE A 127 -9.72 2.21 -3.84
CA ILE A 127 -8.59 2.45 -2.94
C ILE A 127 -7.67 1.23 -2.99
N ARG A 128 -6.37 1.45 -3.21
CA ARG A 128 -5.35 0.39 -3.20
C ARG A 128 -4.13 0.77 -2.37
N GLY A 129 -3.51 -0.22 -1.74
CA GLY A 129 -2.21 -0.06 -1.09
C GLY A 129 -1.05 -0.41 -2.02
N ALA A 130 0.06 0.30 -1.86
CA ALA A 130 1.30 0.05 -2.59
C ALA A 130 2.48 -0.11 -1.60
N PRO A 131 2.47 -1.16 -0.76
CA PRO A 131 3.58 -1.47 0.15
C PRO A 131 4.87 -1.79 -0.62
N TYR A 132 6.01 -1.38 -0.10
CA TYR A 132 7.31 -1.64 -0.72
C TYR A 132 8.38 -1.94 0.33
N ASP A 133 9.50 -2.49 -0.12
CA ASP A 133 10.68 -2.66 0.73
C ASP A 133 11.31 -1.31 1.03
N PHE A 134 10.81 -0.67 2.09
CA PHE A 134 11.25 0.67 2.50
C PHE A 134 12.71 0.75 2.96
N ARG A 135 13.40 -0.39 3.06
CA ARG A 135 14.84 -0.43 3.37
C ARG A 135 15.70 -0.13 2.15
N LYS A 136 15.14 -0.29 0.94
CA LYS A 136 15.87 -0.16 -0.33
C LYS A 136 15.53 1.16 -1.01
N SER A 137 16.55 1.80 -1.57
CA SER A 137 16.35 2.97 -2.43
C SER A 137 15.73 2.58 -3.77
N PRO A 138 14.96 3.48 -4.41
CA PRO A 138 14.49 3.26 -5.77
C PRO A 138 15.68 3.00 -6.73
N CYS A 139 15.57 1.98 -7.57
CA CYS A 139 16.49 1.78 -8.69
C CYS A 139 15.90 2.40 -9.96
N LYS A 140 16.69 2.49 -11.05
CA LYS A 140 16.25 3.10 -12.33
C LYS A 140 14.91 2.57 -12.86
N HIS A 141 14.56 1.31 -12.57
CA HIS A 141 13.31 0.69 -13.02
C HIS A 141 12.15 0.83 -12.02
N THR A 142 12.42 1.26 -10.78
CA THR A 142 11.40 1.39 -9.74
C THR A 142 10.34 2.41 -10.12
N PHE A 143 10.75 3.54 -10.70
CA PHE A 143 9.79 4.58 -11.13
C PHE A 143 8.88 4.09 -12.27
N THR A 144 9.43 3.31 -13.21
CA THR A 144 8.67 2.70 -14.30
C THR A 144 7.61 1.73 -13.76
N PHE A 145 7.96 0.89 -12.78
CA PHE A 145 7.02 -0.03 -12.14
C PHE A 145 5.85 0.70 -11.46
N PHE A 146 6.12 1.81 -10.76
CA PHE A 146 5.05 2.60 -10.13
C PHE A 146 4.10 3.19 -11.18
N ILE A 147 4.62 3.68 -12.31
CA ILE A 147 3.78 4.23 -13.40
C ILE A 147 3.01 3.12 -14.13
N GLU A 148 3.63 1.99 -14.44
CA GLU A 148 2.96 0.85 -15.08
C GLU A 148 1.88 0.24 -14.19
N ALA A 149 2.11 0.12 -12.88
CA ALA A 149 1.10 -0.34 -11.92
C ALA A 149 -0.08 0.63 -11.84
N ILE A 150 0.15 1.94 -11.97
CA ILE A 150 -0.93 2.94 -12.05
C ILE A 150 -1.70 2.78 -13.37
N TYR A 151 -1.01 2.61 -14.50
CA TYR A 151 -1.62 2.50 -15.83
C TYR A 151 -2.42 1.21 -16.04
N ILE A 152 -1.91 0.05 -15.61
CA ILE A 152 -2.64 -1.23 -15.66
C ILE A 152 -3.90 -1.16 -14.82
N ASN A 153 -3.82 -0.54 -13.64
CA ASN A 153 -5.03 -0.30 -12.84
C ASN A 153 -6.00 0.60 -13.59
N TYR A 154 -5.54 1.68 -14.25
CA TYR A 154 -6.41 2.58 -15.02
C TYR A 154 -7.12 1.91 -16.21
N LEU A 155 -6.46 0.97 -16.88
CA LEU A 155 -7.03 0.22 -18.02
C LEU A 155 -8.09 -0.81 -17.62
N ILE A 156 -8.13 -1.26 -16.37
CA ILE A 156 -9.20 -2.14 -15.88
C ILE A 156 -10.52 -1.36 -15.68
N TYR A 157 -10.47 -0.01 -15.67
CA TYR A 157 -11.64 0.87 -15.54
C TYR A 157 -12.21 1.36 -16.89
N LEU A 158 -11.67 0.89 -18.03
CA LEU A 158 -12.22 1.08 -19.38
C LEU A 158 -12.78 -0.23 -19.91
#